data_AF-A0A933Y3V4-F1
#
_entry.id   AF-A0A933Y3V4-F1
#
_cell.length_a   1.000
_cell.length_b   1.000
_cell.length_c   1.000
_cell.angle_alpha   90.00
_cell.angle_beta   90.00
_cell.angle_gamma   90.00
#
_symmetry.space_group_name_H-M   'P 1'
#
loop_
_entity.id
_entity.type
_entity.pdbx_description
1 polymer ?
#
loop_
_entity_poly.entity_id
_entity_poly.type
_entity_poly.pdbx_seq_one_letter_code
_entity_poly.pdbx_strand_id
1 'polypeptide(L)'
;MTTLIYMTDSYKQELTARVISCTKKGGGWEIILDQTIFYPQGGGQPSDKGTIKGTNGKALVKHVKMQSGEAIHECSLEGAIGEGESVECTIDWHTRYHNMRVHSAGHIVHEAVMATCQGIIPKKGEHGNNPYIEYQGTIPLDKKYPIETKTNIIVQSNVPIKTEFVTLEELKQRAAWTPEHLPANKPLRIVEIQGYAPIPDGGTQVSRTAEVGTITILRLENTEESVRVYYALQDTVQQEHVADEAAITTPNFIGLLLEVQQDALHSLRAKEKPMDQLRMELLGNKSELAKLTRQIRLIPVADRGQVGAVVNDVKQSIEKELQNLQPADSYKQSVNNEWFDATAPGTRPPEGHLHIVSQAISEITRIFERIGFTRVRHPEVDWDYYAFESLNMPPHHPARDEWETFFIESKKTKDKRQRFSQIVLTPHTSNGQVREMEKGKLPIRMINIAKCYRRQSDVSHVPMFHQFEGLYVDKNVSIGDLKGVMDFFFKNYYGPERKSRLRPFHFQFTEPSFEVDINCGVCLGKGCKLCKEGWLELGGAGMVHPNVLHAGGIDTKIYNGFAFGWGVERVAMMKSGTKLDDIRLLYGNDVLFLEQF
;
A
#
# COMPACT_ATOMS: atom_id res chain seq x y z
N MET A 1 -32.19 -26.00 -14.50
CA MET A 1 -31.57 -24.94 -13.68
C MET A 1 -30.50 -25.58 -12.82
N THR A 2 -29.34 -24.96 -12.76
CA THR A 2 -28.22 -25.45 -11.94
C THR A 2 -28.43 -25.07 -10.48
N THR A 3 -28.21 -26.01 -9.55
CA THR A 3 -28.22 -25.75 -8.11
C THR A 3 -26.91 -25.04 -7.70
N LEU A 4 -27.02 -23.87 -7.06
CA LEU A 4 -25.89 -22.98 -6.79
C LEU A 4 -25.41 -23.14 -5.34
N ILE A 5 -24.47 -24.06 -5.11
CA ILE A 5 -24.04 -24.44 -3.74
C ILE A 5 -23.30 -23.30 -3.04
N TYR A 6 -22.56 -22.47 -3.79
CA TYR A 6 -21.83 -21.32 -3.25
C TYR A 6 -22.72 -20.28 -2.55
N MET A 7 -24.03 -20.28 -2.86
CA MET A 7 -25.01 -19.37 -2.24
C MET A 7 -25.28 -19.70 -0.77
N THR A 8 -25.10 -20.96 -0.38
CA THR A 8 -25.32 -21.44 1.00
C THR A 8 -24.03 -21.78 1.71
N ASP A 9 -22.98 -22.14 0.96
CA ASP A 9 -21.67 -22.49 1.51
C ASP A 9 -20.56 -21.92 0.62
N SER A 10 -20.05 -20.74 1.00
CA SER A 10 -18.94 -20.08 0.29
C SER A 10 -17.58 -20.78 0.49
N TYR A 11 -17.44 -21.63 1.51
CA TYR A 11 -16.20 -22.32 1.87
C TYR A 11 -16.07 -23.71 1.22
N LYS A 12 -17.13 -24.20 0.58
CA LYS A 12 -17.08 -25.50 -0.10
C LYS A 12 -16.09 -25.47 -1.27
N GLN A 13 -15.02 -26.26 -1.15
CA GLN A 13 -13.92 -26.31 -2.13
C GLN A 13 -14.09 -27.41 -3.16
N GLU A 14 -14.83 -28.47 -2.79
CA GLU A 14 -15.00 -29.67 -3.60
C GLU A 14 -16.47 -30.11 -3.63
N LEU A 15 -16.92 -30.60 -4.78
CA LEU A 15 -18.27 -31.08 -5.01
C LEU A 15 -18.28 -32.16 -6.10
N THR A 16 -19.08 -33.21 -5.92
CA THR A 16 -19.44 -34.11 -7.02
C THR A 16 -20.70 -33.59 -7.71
N ALA A 17 -20.67 -33.48 -9.03
CA ALA A 17 -21.80 -33.02 -9.84
C ALA A 17 -22.01 -33.93 -11.06
N ARG A 18 -23.17 -33.83 -11.70
CA ARG A 18 -23.48 -34.52 -12.95
C ARG A 18 -23.42 -33.52 -14.11
N VAL A 19 -22.77 -33.94 -15.19
CA VAL A 19 -22.71 -33.16 -16.43
C VAL A 19 -24.07 -33.17 -17.12
N ILE A 20 -24.68 -32.00 -17.28
CA ILE A 20 -25.92 -31.83 -18.07
C ILE A 20 -25.56 -31.73 -19.55
N SER A 21 -24.57 -30.90 -19.90
CA SER A 21 -24.11 -30.76 -21.28
C SER A 21 -22.61 -30.45 -21.33
N CYS A 22 -21.94 -30.93 -22.37
CA CYS A 22 -20.53 -30.63 -22.66
C CYS A 22 -20.41 -30.30 -24.14
N THR A 23 -20.26 -29.01 -24.46
CA THR A 23 -20.33 -28.54 -25.85
C THR A 23 -19.06 -27.81 -26.26
N LYS A 24 -18.59 -28.05 -27.48
CA LYS A 24 -17.46 -27.31 -28.04
C LYS A 24 -17.98 -26.00 -28.64
N LYS A 25 -17.40 -24.88 -28.24
CA LYS A 25 -17.82 -23.55 -28.71
C LYS A 25 -16.61 -22.67 -28.93
N GLY A 26 -16.40 -22.24 -30.17
CA GLY A 26 -15.19 -21.54 -30.59
C GLY A 26 -13.93 -22.38 -30.33
N GLY A 27 -12.91 -21.76 -29.74
CA GLY A 27 -11.64 -22.41 -29.37
C GLY A 27 -11.64 -23.13 -28.01
N GLY A 28 -12.78 -23.27 -27.34
CA GLY A 28 -12.91 -23.87 -26.02
C GLY A 28 -14.14 -24.76 -25.86
N TRP A 29 -14.47 -25.08 -24.60
CA TRP A 29 -15.61 -25.91 -24.22
C TRP A 29 -16.49 -25.20 -23.19
N GLU A 30 -17.80 -25.42 -23.27
CA GLU A 30 -18.79 -25.00 -22.28
C GLU A 30 -19.37 -26.26 -21.60
N ILE A 31 -19.24 -26.34 -20.28
CA ILE A 31 -19.82 -27.43 -19.46
C ILE A 31 -20.94 -26.86 -18.58
N ILE A 32 -22.10 -27.52 -18.58
CA ILE A 32 -23.21 -27.23 -17.67
C ILE A 32 -23.36 -28.40 -16.72
N LEU A 33 -23.52 -28.08 -15.43
CA LEU A 33 -23.68 -29.05 -14.35
C LEU A 33 -25.07 -28.92 -13.71
N ASP A 34 -25.55 -30.00 -13.10
CA ASP A 34 -26.79 -30.00 -12.29
C ASP A 34 -26.66 -29.21 -10.99
N GLN A 35 -25.45 -29.17 -10.44
CA GLN A 35 -25.07 -28.36 -9.29
C GLN A 35 -23.63 -27.87 -9.43
N THR A 36 -23.31 -26.71 -8.83
CA THR A 36 -21.96 -26.15 -8.90
C THR A 36 -21.56 -25.42 -7.63
N ILE A 37 -20.28 -25.55 -7.27
CA ILE A 37 -19.60 -24.71 -6.27
C ILE A 37 -18.93 -23.49 -6.91
N PHE A 38 -18.78 -23.44 -8.23
CA PHE A 38 -18.11 -22.32 -8.90
C PHE A 38 -19.02 -21.09 -8.89
N TYR A 39 -18.47 -19.96 -8.47
CA TYR A 39 -19.14 -18.67 -8.51
C TYR A 39 -19.14 -18.13 -9.95
N PRO A 40 -20.31 -17.87 -10.56
CA PRO A 40 -20.41 -17.18 -11.84
C PRO A 40 -20.13 -15.69 -11.65
N GLN A 41 -19.51 -15.03 -12.63
CA GLN A 41 -19.28 -13.59 -12.56
C GLN A 41 -20.61 -12.84 -12.35
N GLY A 42 -20.63 -11.95 -11.36
CA GLY A 42 -21.82 -11.21 -10.97
C GLY A 42 -21.55 -10.28 -9.78
N GLY A 43 -22.37 -9.24 -9.62
CA GLY A 43 -22.30 -8.34 -8.46
C GLY A 43 -20.96 -7.63 -8.26
N GLY A 44 -20.16 -7.47 -9.32
CA GLY A 44 -18.79 -6.92 -9.25
C GLY A 44 -17.72 -7.93 -8.83
N GLN A 45 -18.07 -9.13 -8.37
CA GLN A 45 -17.10 -10.17 -8.03
C GLN A 45 -16.69 -10.98 -9.29
N PRO A 46 -15.38 -11.21 -9.51
CA PRO A 46 -14.90 -12.09 -10.58
C PRO A 46 -15.42 -13.53 -10.45
N SER A 47 -15.58 -14.23 -11.57
CA SER A 47 -15.92 -15.65 -11.55
C SER A 47 -14.80 -16.49 -10.96
N ASP A 48 -15.16 -17.67 -10.49
CA ASP A 48 -14.19 -18.68 -10.10
C ASP A 48 -13.44 -19.31 -11.25
N LYS A 49 -12.35 -19.98 -10.86
CA LYS A 49 -11.56 -20.89 -11.68
C LYS A 49 -11.36 -22.19 -10.91
N GLY A 50 -10.93 -23.23 -11.62
CA GLY A 50 -10.63 -24.52 -11.01
C GLY A 50 -10.74 -25.65 -12.02
N THR A 51 -11.08 -26.85 -11.55
CA THR A 51 -11.08 -28.05 -12.37
C THR A 51 -12.36 -28.85 -12.24
N ILE A 52 -12.82 -29.40 -13.35
CA ILE A 52 -13.87 -30.42 -13.42
C ILE A 52 -13.21 -31.68 -13.95
N LYS A 53 -13.18 -32.74 -13.15
CA LYS A 53 -12.49 -34.00 -13.47
C LYS A 53 -13.52 -35.11 -13.67
N GLY A 54 -13.52 -35.68 -14.87
CA GLY A 54 -14.26 -36.91 -15.18
C GLY A 54 -13.35 -38.13 -15.14
N THR A 55 -13.89 -39.25 -15.60
CA THR A 55 -13.24 -40.56 -15.66
C THR A 55 -12.05 -40.55 -16.62
N ASN A 56 -12.23 -39.95 -17.80
CA ASN A 56 -11.28 -39.97 -18.91
C ASN A 56 -10.86 -38.57 -19.38
N GLY A 57 -11.17 -37.54 -18.60
CA GLY A 57 -10.92 -36.16 -19.01
C GLY A 57 -10.89 -35.18 -17.84
N LYS A 58 -10.28 -34.03 -18.09
CA LYS A 58 -10.15 -32.93 -17.14
C LYS A 58 -10.40 -31.61 -17.85
N ALA A 59 -11.37 -30.86 -17.36
CA ALA A 59 -11.65 -29.50 -17.79
C ALA A 59 -11.03 -28.51 -16.81
N LEU A 60 -10.24 -27.57 -17.33
CA LEU A 60 -9.74 -26.40 -16.59
C LEU A 60 -10.70 -25.23 -16.80
N VAL A 61 -11.50 -24.93 -15.79
CA VAL A 61 -12.47 -23.83 -15.79
C VAL A 61 -11.73 -22.50 -15.71
N LYS A 62 -11.93 -21.66 -16.72
CA LYS A 62 -11.31 -20.34 -16.84
C LYS A 62 -12.27 -19.22 -16.46
N HIS A 63 -13.55 -19.43 -16.71
CA HIS A 63 -14.60 -18.45 -16.47
C HIS A 63 -15.94 -19.16 -16.25
N VAL A 64 -16.81 -18.57 -15.43
CA VAL A 64 -18.18 -19.07 -15.21
C VAL A 64 -19.15 -17.92 -15.36
N LYS A 65 -20.21 -18.13 -16.13
CA LYS A 65 -21.27 -17.14 -16.37
C LYS A 65 -22.64 -17.75 -16.13
N MET A 66 -23.60 -16.91 -15.75
CA MET A 66 -24.99 -17.31 -15.57
C MET A 66 -25.81 -16.97 -16.82
N GLN A 67 -26.49 -17.95 -17.40
CA GLN A 67 -27.39 -17.74 -18.54
C GLN A 67 -28.66 -18.56 -18.37
N SER A 68 -29.83 -17.93 -18.43
CA SER A 68 -31.14 -18.60 -18.35
C SER A 68 -31.33 -19.54 -17.13
N GLY A 69 -30.65 -19.26 -16.01
CA GLY A 69 -30.72 -20.11 -14.79
C GLY A 69 -29.76 -21.30 -14.80
N GLU A 70 -28.80 -21.33 -15.71
CA GLU A 70 -27.74 -22.34 -15.81
C GLU A 70 -26.38 -21.69 -15.63
N ALA A 71 -25.50 -22.36 -14.87
CA ALA A 71 -24.11 -21.95 -14.73
C ALA A 71 -23.29 -22.59 -15.86
N ILE A 72 -22.81 -21.76 -16.78
CA ILE A 72 -21.99 -22.17 -17.91
C ILE A 72 -20.52 -22.03 -17.51
N HIS A 73 -19.80 -23.16 -17.51
CA HIS A 73 -18.38 -23.22 -17.18
C HIS A 73 -17.58 -23.22 -18.48
N GLU A 74 -16.92 -22.11 -18.79
CA GLU A 74 -16.01 -22.00 -19.93
C GLU A 74 -14.64 -22.55 -19.57
N CYS A 75 -14.20 -23.57 -20.31
CA CYS A 75 -13.01 -24.33 -19.96
C CYS A 75 -12.18 -24.76 -21.18
N SER A 76 -10.91 -25.11 -20.92
CA SER A 76 -10.15 -25.98 -21.82
C SER A 76 -10.27 -27.43 -21.35
N LEU A 77 -10.49 -28.35 -22.29
CA LEU A 77 -10.71 -29.77 -22.01
C LEU A 77 -9.52 -30.60 -22.50
N GLU A 78 -8.98 -31.42 -21.61
CA GLU A 78 -8.04 -32.49 -21.93
C GLU A 78 -8.76 -33.83 -21.79
N GLY A 79 -8.70 -34.68 -22.81
CA GLY A 79 -9.47 -35.93 -22.86
C GLY A 79 -10.94 -35.70 -23.21
N ALA A 80 -11.84 -36.49 -22.62
CA ALA A 80 -13.28 -36.40 -22.87
C ALA A 80 -14.08 -36.42 -21.56
N ILE A 81 -15.08 -35.56 -21.47
CA ILE A 81 -16.11 -35.54 -20.44
C ILE A 81 -17.47 -35.62 -21.14
N GLY A 82 -18.27 -36.63 -20.79
CA GLY A 82 -19.54 -36.93 -21.45
C GLY A 82 -20.76 -36.36 -20.72
N GLU A 83 -21.87 -36.18 -21.45
CA GLU A 83 -23.16 -35.85 -20.83
C GLU A 83 -23.64 -37.01 -19.94
N GLY A 84 -24.21 -36.69 -18.78
CA GLY A 84 -24.62 -37.65 -17.76
C GLY A 84 -23.49 -38.19 -16.88
N GLU A 85 -22.24 -37.86 -17.17
CA GLU A 85 -21.08 -38.30 -16.39
C GLU A 85 -21.06 -37.66 -14.99
N SER A 86 -20.62 -38.42 -13.99
CA SER A 86 -20.33 -37.92 -12.65
C SER A 86 -18.91 -37.35 -12.62
N VAL A 87 -18.77 -36.09 -12.20
CA VAL A 87 -17.50 -35.36 -12.22
C VAL A 87 -17.17 -34.78 -10.85
N GLU A 88 -15.88 -34.73 -10.52
CA GLU A 88 -15.35 -34.07 -9.33
C GLU A 88 -14.97 -32.62 -9.68
N CYS A 89 -15.60 -31.68 -9.00
CA CYS A 89 -15.36 -30.25 -9.14
C CYS A 89 -14.48 -29.77 -7.99
N THR A 90 -13.39 -29.06 -8.30
CA THR A 90 -12.50 -28.43 -7.32
C THR A 90 -12.25 -27.00 -7.74
N ILE A 91 -12.50 -26.03 -6.86
CA ILE A 91 -12.18 -24.62 -7.13
C ILE A 91 -10.72 -24.31 -6.80
N ASP A 92 -10.16 -23.29 -7.46
CA ASP A 92 -8.92 -22.66 -7.00
C ASP A 92 -9.20 -21.89 -5.70
N TRP A 93 -8.92 -22.53 -4.57
CA TRP A 93 -9.22 -21.97 -3.24
C TRP A 93 -8.48 -20.66 -2.98
N HIS A 94 -7.24 -20.51 -3.45
CA HIS A 94 -6.48 -19.29 -3.22
C HIS A 94 -7.18 -18.09 -3.89
N THR A 95 -7.58 -18.25 -5.15
CA THR A 95 -8.31 -17.22 -5.89
C THR A 95 -9.69 -16.98 -5.29
N ARG A 96 -10.45 -18.03 -4.95
CA ARG A 96 -11.77 -17.91 -4.32
C ARG A 96 -11.68 -17.15 -3.00
N TYR A 97 -10.78 -17.54 -2.11
CA TYR A 97 -10.65 -16.95 -0.79
C TYR A 97 -10.23 -15.48 -0.86
N HIS A 98 -9.34 -15.13 -1.80
CA HIS A 98 -9.03 -13.73 -2.07
C HIS A 98 -10.27 -12.95 -2.53
N ASN A 99 -11.03 -13.48 -3.49
CA ASN A 99 -12.26 -12.84 -3.97
C ASN A 99 -13.31 -12.68 -2.86
N MET A 100 -13.48 -13.68 -1.98
CA MET A 100 -14.34 -13.60 -0.80
C MET A 100 -13.91 -12.44 0.11
N ARG A 101 -12.61 -12.32 0.40
CA ARG A 101 -12.08 -11.22 1.22
C ARG A 101 -12.34 -9.86 0.58
N VAL A 102 -12.07 -9.70 -0.72
CA VAL A 102 -12.28 -8.43 -1.44
C VAL A 102 -13.76 -8.05 -1.50
N HIS A 103 -14.63 -9.03 -1.71
CA HIS A 103 -16.08 -8.83 -1.78
C HIS A 103 -16.66 -8.46 -0.40
N SER A 104 -16.32 -9.21 0.65
CA SER A 104 -16.70 -8.89 2.04
C SER A 104 -16.15 -7.55 2.51
N ALA A 105 -14.93 -7.17 2.09
CA ALA A 105 -14.38 -5.84 2.35
C ALA A 105 -15.23 -4.73 1.76
N GLY A 106 -15.86 -4.96 0.60
CA GLY A 106 -16.81 -4.03 0.00
C GLY A 106 -17.96 -3.73 0.95
N HIS A 107 -18.58 -4.75 1.54
CA HIS A 107 -19.64 -4.55 2.53
C HIS A 107 -19.16 -3.77 3.76
N ILE A 108 -17.95 -4.04 4.25
CA ILE A 108 -17.38 -3.30 5.39
C ILE A 108 -17.11 -1.82 5.04
N VAL A 109 -16.52 -1.55 3.87
CA VAL A 109 -16.27 -0.18 3.39
C VAL A 109 -17.60 0.55 3.19
N HIS A 110 -18.63 -0.15 2.71
CA HIS A 110 -19.96 0.41 2.58
C HIS A 110 -20.52 0.89 3.92
N GLU A 111 -20.51 0.02 4.94
CA GLU A 111 -20.95 0.39 6.30
C GLU A 111 -20.16 1.57 6.86
N ALA A 112 -18.84 1.58 6.67
CA ALA A 112 -18.00 2.68 7.11
C ALA A 112 -18.33 4.00 6.41
N VAL A 113 -18.62 3.96 5.12
CA VAL A 113 -19.01 5.13 4.32
C VAL A 113 -20.37 5.66 4.76
N MET A 114 -21.38 4.79 4.90
CA MET A 114 -22.72 5.18 5.36
C MET A 114 -22.72 5.73 6.79
N ALA A 115 -21.83 5.22 7.66
CA ALA A 115 -21.66 5.74 9.02
C ALA A 115 -20.93 7.10 9.09
N THR A 116 -20.13 7.42 8.08
CA THR A 116 -19.22 8.59 8.10
C THR A 116 -19.74 9.76 7.26
N CYS A 117 -20.54 9.48 6.23
CA CYS A 117 -20.98 10.43 5.22
C CYS A 117 -22.51 10.52 5.18
N GLN A 118 -23.02 11.72 4.95
CA GLN A 118 -24.47 11.98 4.81
C GLN A 118 -24.78 12.40 3.38
N GLY A 119 -26.02 12.16 2.93
CA GLY A 119 -26.49 12.60 1.61
C GLY A 119 -25.89 11.86 0.42
N ILE A 120 -25.31 10.68 0.64
CA ILE A 120 -24.81 9.79 -0.41
C ILE A 120 -25.78 8.63 -0.63
N ILE A 121 -25.97 8.23 -1.88
CA ILE A 121 -26.89 7.15 -2.25
C ILE A 121 -26.08 6.01 -2.89
N PRO A 122 -26.17 4.76 -2.41
CA PRO A 122 -25.41 3.65 -2.97
C PRO A 122 -25.80 3.36 -4.42
N LYS A 123 -24.81 3.07 -5.28
CA LYS A 123 -25.05 2.68 -6.68
C LYS A 123 -24.63 1.24 -6.99
N LYS A 124 -23.33 0.94 -6.90
CA LYS A 124 -22.77 -0.37 -7.25
C LYS A 124 -21.42 -0.62 -6.58
N GLY A 125 -21.05 -1.90 -6.46
CA GLY A 125 -19.70 -2.34 -6.10
C GLY A 125 -18.99 -3.00 -7.29
N GLU A 126 -17.67 -2.83 -7.36
CA GLU A 126 -16.75 -3.57 -8.23
C GLU A 126 -15.68 -4.18 -7.34
N HIS A 127 -15.45 -5.48 -7.46
CA HIS A 127 -14.66 -6.28 -6.53
C HIS A 127 -13.58 -7.11 -7.23
N GLY A 128 -13.22 -6.73 -8.48
CA GLY A 128 -12.06 -7.26 -9.18
C GLY A 128 -10.73 -6.60 -8.78
N ASN A 129 -9.80 -6.51 -9.74
CA ASN A 129 -8.41 -6.08 -9.49
C ASN A 129 -8.24 -4.65 -8.95
N ASN A 130 -9.23 -3.78 -9.16
CA ASN A 130 -9.19 -2.39 -8.70
C ASN A 130 -10.52 -2.07 -8.02
N PRO A 131 -10.75 -2.61 -6.81
CA PRO A 131 -12.08 -2.66 -6.24
C PRO A 131 -12.51 -1.30 -5.71
N TYR A 132 -13.79 -0.98 -5.91
CA TYR A 132 -14.39 0.27 -5.47
C TYR A 132 -15.87 0.12 -5.17
N ILE A 133 -16.40 1.06 -4.38
CA ILE A 133 -17.84 1.25 -4.21
C ILE A 133 -18.22 2.61 -4.74
N GLU A 134 -19.24 2.64 -5.58
CA GLU A 134 -19.75 3.86 -6.21
C GLU A 134 -21.04 4.32 -5.53
N TYR A 135 -21.09 5.62 -5.26
CA TYR A 135 -22.23 6.32 -4.68
C TYR A 135 -22.62 7.50 -5.56
N GLN A 136 -23.89 7.85 -5.59
CA GLN A 136 -24.36 9.15 -6.06
C GLN A 136 -24.14 10.18 -4.93
N GLY A 137 -23.67 11.37 -5.32
CA GLY A 137 -23.21 12.42 -4.41
C GLY A 137 -21.68 12.56 -4.40
N THR A 138 -21.17 13.42 -3.52
CA THR A 138 -19.74 13.66 -3.36
C THR A 138 -19.32 13.45 -1.91
N ILE A 139 -18.12 12.92 -1.70
CA ILE A 139 -17.53 12.75 -0.36
C ILE A 139 -16.34 13.70 -0.24
N PRO A 140 -16.32 14.59 0.77
CA PRO A 140 -15.18 15.44 1.06
C PRO A 140 -13.88 14.63 1.28
N LEU A 141 -12.76 15.10 0.72
CA LEU A 141 -11.50 14.33 0.72
C LEU A 141 -10.94 14.07 2.12
N ASP A 142 -11.25 14.92 3.10
CA ASP A 142 -10.89 14.75 4.50
C ASP A 142 -11.60 13.55 5.16
N LYS A 143 -12.67 13.02 4.56
CA LYS A 143 -13.36 11.81 5.02
C LYS A 143 -12.63 10.51 4.68
N LYS A 144 -11.60 10.54 3.81
CA LYS A 144 -10.82 9.33 3.46
C LYS A 144 -10.30 8.58 4.69
N TYR A 145 -9.63 9.28 5.60
CA TYR A 145 -9.03 8.66 6.79
C TYR A 145 -10.06 8.22 7.85
N PRO A 146 -11.13 9.01 8.14
CA PRO A 146 -12.26 8.55 8.94
C PRO A 146 -12.92 7.27 8.40
N ILE A 147 -13.15 7.18 7.08
CA ILE A 147 -13.71 5.97 6.45
C ILE A 147 -12.77 4.78 6.65
N GLU A 148 -11.47 4.94 6.39
CA GLU A 148 -10.48 3.88 6.58
C GLU A 148 -10.40 3.41 8.04
N THR A 149 -10.42 4.35 8.98
CA THR A 149 -10.37 4.07 10.41
C THR A 149 -11.60 3.26 10.82
N LYS A 150 -12.81 3.70 10.42
CA LYS A 150 -14.06 3.00 10.72
C LYS A 150 -14.10 1.60 10.10
N THR A 151 -13.63 1.47 8.86
CA THR A 151 -13.51 0.19 8.14
C THR A 151 -12.66 -0.80 8.95
N ASN A 152 -11.49 -0.39 9.41
CA ASN A 152 -10.60 -1.27 10.17
C ASN A 152 -11.08 -1.57 11.59
N ILE A 153 -11.87 -0.68 12.22
CA ILE A 153 -12.57 -0.99 13.48
C ILE A 153 -13.54 -2.16 13.27
N ILE A 154 -14.28 -2.19 12.16
CA ILE A 154 -15.21 -3.29 11.84
C ILE A 154 -14.44 -4.60 11.60
N VAL A 155 -13.33 -4.56 10.84
CA VAL A 155 -12.45 -5.72 10.65
C VAL A 155 -11.95 -6.26 11.99
N GLN A 156 -11.41 -5.40 12.84
CA GLN A 156 -10.83 -5.77 14.15
C GLN A 156 -11.87 -6.27 15.15
N SER A 157 -13.15 -5.88 15.01
CA SER A 157 -14.22 -6.39 15.86
C SER A 157 -14.47 -7.90 15.68
N ASN A 158 -13.94 -8.50 14.60
CA ASN A 158 -14.02 -9.93 14.30
C ASN A 158 -15.44 -10.46 14.47
N VAL A 159 -16.45 -9.74 13.96
CA VAL A 159 -17.85 -10.14 14.08
C VAL A 159 -18.24 -11.10 12.94
N PRO A 160 -19.22 -12.01 13.14
CA PRO A 160 -19.73 -12.89 12.10
C PRO A 160 -20.34 -12.12 10.92
N ILE A 161 -20.11 -12.67 9.73
CA ILE A 161 -20.80 -12.32 8.49
C ILE A 161 -21.67 -13.52 8.12
N LYS A 162 -22.97 -13.29 7.94
CA LYS A 162 -23.95 -14.34 7.65
C LYS A 162 -24.70 -14.02 6.37
N THR A 163 -25.11 -15.06 5.65
CA THR A 163 -26.02 -14.91 4.52
C THR A 163 -27.28 -15.72 4.74
N GLU A 164 -28.41 -15.16 4.30
CA GLU A 164 -29.71 -15.82 4.40
C GLU A 164 -30.62 -15.41 3.25
N PHE A 165 -31.69 -16.17 3.06
CA PHE A 165 -32.73 -15.87 2.08
C PHE A 165 -33.96 -15.30 2.79
N VAL A 166 -34.43 -14.16 2.31
CA VAL A 166 -35.59 -13.44 2.86
C VAL A 166 -36.56 -13.05 1.75
N THR A 167 -37.79 -12.76 2.13
CA THR A 167 -38.80 -12.15 1.25
C THR A 167 -38.49 -10.67 1.03
N LEU A 168 -39.06 -10.07 -0.03
CA LEU A 168 -38.91 -8.63 -0.28
C LEU A 168 -39.46 -7.78 0.88
N GLU A 169 -40.53 -8.23 1.53
CA GLU A 169 -41.13 -7.52 2.66
C GLU A 169 -40.26 -7.59 3.92
N GLU A 170 -39.66 -8.73 4.23
CA GLU A 170 -38.69 -8.86 5.33
C GLU A 170 -37.43 -8.02 5.08
N LEU A 171 -36.95 -7.98 3.84
CA LEU A 171 -35.82 -7.14 3.47
C LEU A 171 -36.13 -5.66 3.70
N LYS A 172 -37.29 -5.16 3.26
CA LYS A 172 -37.70 -3.76 3.46
C LYS A 172 -37.82 -3.38 4.94
N GLN A 173 -38.13 -4.33 5.81
CA GLN A 173 -38.22 -4.10 7.26
C GLN A 173 -36.85 -4.01 7.94
N ARG A 174 -35.82 -4.65 7.37
CA ARG A 174 -34.50 -4.81 8.01
C ARG A 174 -33.39 -3.98 7.38
N ALA A 175 -33.44 -3.78 6.06
CA ALA A 175 -32.39 -3.08 5.34
C ALA A 175 -32.54 -1.56 5.45
N ALA A 176 -31.42 -0.88 5.63
CA ALA A 176 -31.38 0.59 5.60
C ALA A 176 -31.60 1.16 4.19
N TRP A 177 -31.34 0.35 3.16
CA TRP A 177 -31.48 0.71 1.76
C TRP A 177 -31.79 -0.53 0.91
N THR A 178 -32.60 -0.37 -0.13
CA THR A 178 -32.89 -1.43 -1.10
C THR A 178 -32.80 -0.91 -2.54
N PRO A 179 -32.26 -1.68 -3.50
CA PRO A 179 -32.31 -1.34 -4.92
C PRO A 179 -33.75 -1.22 -5.45
N GLU A 180 -33.99 -0.30 -6.40
CA GLU A 180 -35.33 -0.02 -6.96
C GLU A 180 -35.96 -1.20 -7.73
N HIS A 181 -35.18 -2.18 -8.17
CA HIS A 181 -35.63 -3.26 -9.07
C HIS A 181 -35.38 -4.67 -8.50
N LEU A 182 -35.88 -4.93 -7.30
CA LEU A 182 -35.84 -6.28 -6.71
C LEU A 182 -37.07 -7.12 -7.10
N PRO A 183 -36.88 -8.41 -7.45
CA PRO A 183 -37.98 -9.29 -7.79
C PRO A 183 -38.87 -9.57 -6.56
N ALA A 184 -40.17 -9.27 -6.66
CA ALA A 184 -41.13 -9.46 -5.57
C ALA A 184 -41.49 -10.94 -5.30
N ASN A 185 -41.39 -11.80 -6.32
CA ASN A 185 -41.94 -13.16 -6.29
C ASN A 185 -40.87 -14.26 -6.10
N LYS A 186 -39.66 -13.91 -5.65
CA LYS A 186 -38.56 -14.87 -5.42
C LYS A 186 -37.82 -14.52 -4.12
N PRO A 187 -37.30 -15.53 -3.39
CA PRO A 187 -36.42 -15.28 -2.25
C PRO A 187 -35.19 -14.45 -2.67
N LEU A 188 -34.82 -13.47 -1.85
CA LEU A 188 -33.68 -12.59 -2.03
C LEU A 188 -32.59 -13.00 -1.05
N ARG A 189 -31.36 -13.15 -1.54
CA ARG A 189 -30.22 -13.40 -0.67
C ARG A 189 -29.69 -12.09 -0.12
N ILE A 190 -29.46 -12.06 1.19
CA ILE A 190 -28.89 -10.93 1.90
C ILE A 190 -27.62 -11.35 2.63
N VAL A 191 -26.73 -10.39 2.85
CA VAL A 191 -25.59 -10.49 3.75
C VAL A 191 -25.81 -9.59 4.96
N GLU A 192 -25.52 -10.11 6.15
CA GLU A 192 -25.57 -9.38 7.40
C GLU A 192 -24.20 -9.45 8.07
N ILE A 193 -23.58 -8.29 8.31
CA ILE A 193 -22.46 -8.15 9.24
C ILE A 193 -23.07 -7.90 10.62
N GLN A 194 -22.78 -8.75 11.60
CA GLN A 194 -23.44 -8.64 12.91
C GLN A 194 -23.30 -7.22 13.50
N GLY A 195 -24.44 -6.59 13.79
CA GLY A 195 -24.52 -5.22 14.31
C GLY A 195 -24.73 -4.14 13.24
N TYR A 196 -24.85 -4.52 11.96
CA TYR A 196 -25.10 -3.64 10.82
C TYR A 196 -26.34 -4.11 10.04
N ALA A 197 -26.95 -3.19 9.27
CA ALA A 197 -28.15 -3.51 8.52
C ALA A 197 -27.84 -4.49 7.37
N PRO A 198 -28.70 -5.49 7.10
CA PRO A 198 -28.48 -6.42 6.01
C PRO A 198 -28.63 -5.76 4.65
N ILE A 199 -27.86 -6.24 3.67
CA ILE A 199 -27.83 -5.73 2.29
C ILE A 199 -28.05 -6.89 1.31
N PRO A 200 -28.80 -6.69 0.20
CA PRO A 200 -28.90 -7.69 -0.86
C PRO A 200 -27.52 -8.05 -1.43
N ASP A 201 -27.20 -9.34 -1.48
CA ASP A 201 -25.90 -9.81 -1.93
C ASP A 201 -25.99 -11.17 -2.63
N GLY A 202 -25.34 -11.25 -3.79
CA GLY A 202 -25.24 -12.49 -4.57
C GLY A 202 -23.87 -13.16 -4.51
N GLY A 203 -22.87 -12.51 -3.90
CA GLY A 203 -21.46 -12.92 -3.95
C GLY A 203 -21.07 -13.95 -2.89
N THR A 204 -19.79 -14.32 -2.85
CA THR A 204 -19.26 -15.22 -1.82
C THR A 204 -18.65 -14.41 -0.69
N GLN A 205 -18.84 -14.87 0.56
CA GLN A 205 -18.49 -14.09 1.74
C GLN A 205 -17.58 -14.89 2.67
N VAL A 206 -16.62 -14.21 3.32
CA VAL A 206 -15.93 -14.78 4.48
C VAL A 206 -16.87 -14.88 5.67
N SER A 207 -16.56 -15.72 6.66
CA SER A 207 -17.43 -15.99 7.80
C SER A 207 -17.32 -14.96 8.91
N ARG A 208 -16.20 -14.22 8.98
CA ARG A 208 -15.95 -13.17 9.97
C ARG A 208 -15.23 -11.97 9.37
N THR A 209 -15.49 -10.79 9.91
CA THR A 209 -14.87 -9.54 9.43
C THR A 209 -13.35 -9.53 9.52
N ALA A 210 -12.74 -10.24 10.48
CA ALA A 210 -11.29 -10.31 10.63
C ALA A 210 -10.58 -11.08 9.49
N GLU A 211 -11.28 -12.02 8.83
CA GLU A 211 -10.70 -12.80 7.72
C GLU A 211 -10.37 -11.93 6.50
N VAL A 212 -11.02 -10.77 6.39
CA VAL A 212 -10.75 -9.80 5.33
C VAL A 212 -9.32 -9.26 5.38
N GLY A 213 -8.76 -9.10 6.59
CA GLY A 213 -7.49 -8.40 6.81
C GLY A 213 -7.63 -6.88 6.74
N THR A 214 -6.53 -6.16 6.98
CA THR A 214 -6.51 -4.70 7.01
C THR A 214 -6.94 -4.11 5.67
N ILE A 215 -7.85 -3.14 5.69
CA ILE A 215 -8.35 -2.44 4.50
C ILE A 215 -7.73 -1.04 4.43
N THR A 216 -7.10 -0.70 3.31
CA THR A 216 -6.63 0.66 3.02
C THR A 216 -7.59 1.32 2.02
N ILE A 217 -8.04 2.54 2.29
CA ILE A 217 -8.76 3.36 1.32
C ILE A 217 -7.71 4.03 0.44
N LEU A 218 -7.66 3.68 -0.84
CA LEU A 218 -6.64 4.19 -1.76
C LEU A 218 -6.91 5.64 -2.12
N ARG A 219 -8.12 5.94 -2.57
CA ARG A 219 -8.53 7.27 -3.03
C ARG A 219 -10.04 7.41 -3.09
N LEU A 220 -10.49 8.66 -3.01
CA LEU A 220 -11.85 9.07 -3.29
C LEU A 220 -11.85 9.78 -4.65
N GLU A 221 -12.53 9.21 -5.63
CA GLU A 221 -12.67 9.79 -6.96
C GLU A 221 -14.05 10.43 -7.08
N ASN A 222 -14.14 11.72 -6.78
CA ASN A 222 -15.37 12.50 -6.97
C ASN A 222 -15.51 12.93 -8.43
N THR A 223 -16.74 12.85 -8.94
CA THR A 223 -17.24 13.50 -10.14
C THR A 223 -18.28 14.55 -9.75
N GLU A 224 -18.95 15.19 -10.72
CA GLU A 224 -20.01 16.17 -10.43
C GLU A 224 -21.23 15.53 -9.71
N GLU A 225 -21.51 14.25 -9.96
CA GLU A 225 -22.73 13.58 -9.47
C GLU A 225 -22.47 12.27 -8.71
N SER A 226 -21.25 11.76 -8.71
CA SER A 226 -20.91 10.48 -8.08
C SER A 226 -19.52 10.47 -7.45
N VAL A 227 -19.29 9.52 -6.56
CA VAL A 227 -17.99 9.27 -5.96
C VAL A 227 -17.69 7.78 -5.97
N ARG A 228 -16.44 7.44 -6.29
CA ARG A 228 -15.91 6.08 -6.13
C ARG A 228 -14.91 6.03 -4.99
N VAL A 229 -15.15 5.12 -4.06
CA VAL A 229 -14.29 4.83 -2.92
C VAL A 229 -13.46 3.59 -3.27
N TYR A 230 -12.20 3.79 -3.65
CA TYR A 230 -11.28 2.69 -4.00
C TYR A 230 -10.61 2.15 -2.74
N TYR A 231 -10.45 0.83 -2.64
CA TYR A 231 -9.83 0.19 -1.49
C TYR A 231 -8.87 -0.96 -1.87
N ALA A 232 -8.06 -1.41 -0.93
CA ALA A 232 -7.16 -2.56 -1.07
C ALA A 232 -7.02 -3.31 0.25
N LEU A 233 -6.64 -4.58 0.17
CA LEU A 233 -6.37 -5.45 1.32
C LEU A 233 -4.86 -5.57 1.57
N GLN A 234 -4.45 -5.63 2.83
CA GLN A 234 -3.11 -6.04 3.24
C GLN A 234 -3.18 -7.41 3.91
N ASP A 235 -2.29 -8.32 3.54
CA ASP A 235 -2.28 -9.67 4.10
C ASP A 235 -1.90 -9.66 5.58
N THR A 236 -2.72 -10.35 6.37
CA THR A 236 -2.49 -10.60 7.80
C THR A 236 -2.10 -12.06 7.94
N VAL A 237 -0.96 -12.33 8.57
CA VAL A 237 -0.38 -13.68 8.77
C VAL A 237 -1.40 -14.60 9.47
N GLN A 238 -1.56 -15.81 8.93
CA GLN A 238 -2.56 -16.83 9.29
C GLN A 238 -2.55 -17.26 10.77
N GLN A 239 -3.73 -17.38 11.39
CA GLN A 239 -3.99 -18.22 12.57
C GLN A 239 -5.11 -19.22 12.25
N GLU A 240 -4.80 -20.51 12.32
CA GLU A 240 -5.73 -21.62 12.03
C GLU A 240 -6.60 -21.99 13.26
N HIS A 241 -7.88 -22.34 13.00
CA HIS A 241 -8.84 -22.88 13.96
C HIS A 241 -8.95 -24.42 13.85
N VAL A 242 -9.18 -25.11 14.97
CA VAL A 242 -9.37 -26.58 15.10
C VAL A 242 -10.80 -26.87 15.58
N ALA A 243 -11.45 -27.90 15.03
CA ALA A 243 -12.74 -28.44 15.46
C ALA A 243 -12.59 -29.81 16.20
N ASP A 244 -13.57 -30.12 17.07
CA ASP A 244 -13.58 -31.16 18.12
C ASP A 244 -13.64 -32.64 17.65
N GLU A 245 -12.97 -33.53 18.39
CA GLU A 245 -13.12 -35.00 18.37
C GLU A 245 -13.38 -35.55 19.79
N ALA A 246 -13.92 -36.77 19.88
CA ALA A 246 -14.51 -37.41 21.07
C ALA A 246 -13.66 -37.39 22.37
N ALA A 247 -14.35 -37.30 23.52
CA ALA A 247 -13.75 -37.23 24.85
C ALA A 247 -12.91 -38.48 25.20
N ILE A 248 -11.59 -38.30 25.30
CA ILE A 248 -10.65 -39.29 25.83
C ILE A 248 -10.73 -39.25 27.36
N THR A 249 -10.96 -40.39 28.01
CA THR A 249 -10.96 -40.47 29.48
C THR A 249 -9.55 -40.30 30.05
N THR A 250 -9.41 -39.50 31.11
CA THR A 250 -8.14 -39.18 31.79
C THR A 250 -7.23 -40.39 32.09
N PRO A 251 -7.72 -41.53 32.61
CA PRO A 251 -6.86 -42.69 32.88
C PRO A 251 -6.25 -43.30 31.61
N ASN A 252 -7.02 -43.39 30.53
CA ASN A 252 -6.53 -43.91 29.24
C ASN A 252 -5.48 -42.98 28.63
N PHE A 253 -5.67 -41.66 28.76
CA PHE A 253 -4.70 -40.69 28.27
C PHE A 253 -3.37 -40.76 29.03
N ILE A 254 -3.42 -40.92 30.34
CA ILE A 254 -2.22 -41.13 31.17
C ILE A 254 -1.53 -42.44 30.80
N GLY A 255 -2.29 -43.52 30.56
CA GLY A 255 -1.73 -44.80 30.09
C GLY A 255 -0.94 -44.67 28.78
N LEU A 256 -1.52 -43.99 27.78
CA LEU A 256 -0.86 -43.72 26.49
C LEU A 256 0.44 -42.91 26.65
N LEU A 257 0.46 -41.93 27.55
CA LEU A 257 1.68 -41.14 27.81
C LEU A 257 2.81 -41.99 28.42
N LEU A 258 2.47 -42.92 29.32
CA LEU A 258 3.45 -43.82 29.94
C LEU A 258 3.98 -44.86 28.95
N GLU A 259 3.13 -45.37 28.04
CA GLU A 259 3.58 -46.24 26.93
C GLU A 259 4.58 -45.51 26.03
N VAL A 260 4.26 -44.29 25.60
CA VAL A 260 5.18 -43.46 24.80
C VAL A 260 6.49 -43.17 25.55
N GLN A 261 6.43 -42.93 26.86
CA GLN A 261 7.63 -42.76 27.68
C GLN A 261 8.51 -44.01 27.66
N GLN A 262 7.91 -45.19 27.82
CA GLN A 262 8.64 -46.46 27.87
C GLN A 262 9.29 -46.79 26.53
N ASP A 263 8.56 -46.63 25.43
CA ASP A 263 9.07 -46.83 24.08
C ASP A 263 10.21 -45.86 23.75
N ALA A 264 10.03 -44.57 24.09
CA ALA A 264 11.05 -43.56 23.90
C ALA A 264 12.36 -43.89 24.65
N LEU A 265 12.26 -44.29 25.92
CA LEU A 265 13.42 -44.67 26.73
C LEU A 265 14.08 -45.95 26.20
N HIS A 266 13.31 -46.91 25.68
CA HIS A 266 13.86 -48.11 25.06
C HIS A 266 14.65 -47.78 23.79
N SER A 267 14.07 -47.00 22.86
CA SER A 267 14.74 -46.57 21.63
C SER A 267 16.02 -45.77 21.89
N LEU A 268 16.02 -44.91 22.92
CA LEU A 268 17.21 -44.16 23.32
C LEU A 268 18.34 -45.07 23.81
N ARG A 269 18.01 -46.08 24.63
CA ARG A 269 19.00 -47.05 25.14
C ARG A 269 19.53 -47.98 24.08
N ALA A 270 18.70 -48.38 23.12
CA ALA A 270 19.08 -49.26 22.02
C ALA A 270 19.99 -48.58 20.97
N LYS A 271 20.02 -47.24 20.91
CA LYS A 271 20.86 -46.43 20.00
C LYS A 271 20.75 -46.86 18.52
N GLU A 272 19.56 -47.25 18.08
CA GLU A 272 19.34 -47.80 16.73
C GLU A 272 19.51 -46.76 15.61
N LYS A 273 19.42 -45.47 15.95
CA LYS A 273 19.49 -44.35 15.00
C LYS A 273 20.39 -43.22 15.53
N PRO A 274 20.85 -42.31 14.65
CA PRO A 274 21.57 -41.10 15.06
C PRO A 274 20.79 -40.28 16.10
N MET A 275 21.50 -39.70 17.07
CA MET A 275 20.90 -39.05 18.23
C MET A 275 20.00 -37.86 17.87
N ASP A 276 20.36 -37.09 16.84
CA ASP A 276 19.54 -35.96 16.36
C ASP A 276 18.25 -36.42 15.69
N GLN A 277 18.29 -37.57 15.01
CA GLN A 277 17.10 -38.18 14.43
C GLN A 277 16.18 -38.73 15.52
N LEU A 278 16.73 -39.42 16.53
CA LEU A 278 15.96 -39.87 17.70
C LEU A 278 15.34 -38.68 18.45
N ARG A 279 16.09 -37.58 18.63
CA ARG A 279 15.57 -36.36 19.26
C ARG A 279 14.41 -35.76 18.49
N MET A 280 14.50 -35.70 17.16
CA MET A 280 13.43 -35.18 16.31
C MET A 280 12.20 -36.10 16.31
N GLU A 281 12.40 -37.41 16.26
CA GLU A 281 11.32 -38.41 16.26
C GLU A 281 10.58 -38.47 17.61
N LEU A 282 11.27 -38.29 18.75
CA LEU A 282 10.70 -38.40 20.09
C LEU A 282 10.17 -37.06 20.65
N LEU A 283 10.88 -35.95 20.44
CA LEU A 283 10.55 -34.64 21.02
C LEU A 283 10.14 -33.57 20.00
N GLY A 284 10.20 -33.88 18.69
CA GLY A 284 9.84 -32.93 17.64
C GLY A 284 8.34 -32.65 17.55
N ASN A 285 7.97 -31.60 16.83
CA ASN A 285 6.57 -31.16 16.68
C ASN A 285 5.66 -32.19 15.98
N LYS A 286 6.23 -33.24 15.37
CA LYS A 286 5.51 -34.35 14.73
C LYS A 286 5.58 -35.66 15.54
N SER A 287 6.24 -35.66 16.70
CA SER A 287 6.39 -36.86 17.52
C SER A 287 5.06 -37.34 18.09
N GLU A 288 4.99 -38.62 18.45
CA GLU A 288 3.80 -39.18 19.13
C GLU A 288 3.51 -38.43 20.44
N LEU A 289 4.54 -38.02 21.18
CA LEU A 289 4.37 -37.18 22.38
C LEU A 289 3.73 -35.82 22.05
N ALA A 290 4.14 -35.16 20.95
CA ALA A 290 3.56 -33.89 20.51
C ALA A 290 2.12 -34.05 20.00
N LYS A 291 1.79 -35.18 19.34
CA LYS A 291 0.43 -35.52 18.92
C LYS A 291 -0.48 -35.73 20.12
N LEU A 292 -0.05 -36.54 21.09
CA LEU A 292 -0.79 -36.76 22.33
C LEU A 292 -0.97 -35.45 23.11
N THR A 293 0.09 -34.64 23.28
CA THR A 293 0.01 -33.35 24.00
C THR A 293 -1.06 -32.41 23.43
N ARG A 294 -1.30 -32.40 22.10
CA ARG A 294 -2.36 -31.58 21.48
C ARG A 294 -3.76 -32.06 21.86
N GLN A 295 -3.92 -33.35 22.13
CA GLN A 295 -5.18 -33.97 22.51
C GLN A 295 -5.56 -33.75 23.99
N ILE A 296 -4.72 -33.08 24.81
CA ILE A 296 -5.09 -32.65 26.18
C ILE A 296 -6.35 -31.79 26.17
N ARG A 297 -6.61 -31.07 25.08
CA ARG A 297 -7.84 -30.26 24.89
C ARG A 297 -9.11 -31.11 24.97
N LEU A 298 -9.02 -32.41 24.65
CA LEU A 298 -10.13 -33.37 24.68
C LEU A 298 -10.42 -33.94 26.08
N ILE A 299 -9.58 -33.61 27.08
CA ILE A 299 -9.71 -34.08 28.46
C ILE A 299 -10.56 -33.09 29.28
N PRO A 300 -11.41 -33.56 30.22
CA PRO A 300 -12.17 -32.70 31.12
C PRO A 300 -11.28 -31.68 31.84
N VAL A 301 -11.77 -30.43 31.96
CA VAL A 301 -10.99 -29.30 32.53
C VAL A 301 -10.45 -29.59 33.93
N ALA A 302 -11.19 -30.35 34.74
CA ALA A 302 -10.78 -30.76 36.08
C ALA A 302 -9.49 -31.61 36.09
N ASP A 303 -9.25 -32.38 35.03
CA ASP A 303 -8.18 -33.37 34.96
C ASP A 303 -6.98 -32.88 34.12
N ARG A 304 -7.14 -31.80 33.34
CA ARG A 304 -6.08 -31.24 32.48
C ARG A 304 -4.83 -30.84 33.27
N GLY A 305 -5.00 -30.36 34.51
CA GLY A 305 -3.87 -30.00 35.38
C GLY A 305 -3.01 -31.21 35.74
N GLN A 306 -3.65 -32.33 36.11
CA GLN A 306 -2.96 -33.58 36.41
C GLN A 306 -2.27 -34.15 35.17
N VAL A 307 -2.97 -34.18 34.03
CA VAL A 307 -2.40 -34.69 32.77
C VAL A 307 -1.24 -33.82 32.27
N GLY A 308 -1.35 -32.50 32.39
CA GLY A 308 -0.28 -31.58 32.02
C GLY A 308 1.00 -31.81 32.84
N ALA A 309 0.87 -32.17 34.12
CA ALA A 309 2.02 -32.56 34.95
C ALA A 309 2.67 -33.85 34.42
N VAL A 310 1.88 -34.88 34.11
CA VAL A 310 2.39 -36.15 33.56
C VAL A 310 3.11 -35.93 32.22
N VAL A 311 2.59 -35.09 31.33
CA VAL A 311 3.25 -34.76 30.05
C VAL A 311 4.62 -34.12 30.27
N ASN A 312 4.72 -33.20 31.24
CA ASN A 312 5.99 -32.58 31.58
C ASN A 312 6.97 -33.60 32.17
N ASP A 313 6.51 -34.51 33.02
CA ASP A 313 7.35 -35.56 33.61
C ASP A 313 7.88 -36.55 32.55
N VAL A 314 7.02 -36.96 31.60
CA VAL A 314 7.42 -37.80 30.46
C VAL A 314 8.47 -37.07 29.61
N LYS A 315 8.22 -35.80 29.28
CA LYS A 315 9.14 -34.99 28.48
C LYS A 315 10.50 -34.84 29.16
N GLN A 316 10.52 -34.49 30.44
CA GLN A 316 11.75 -34.34 31.23
C GLN A 316 12.53 -35.66 31.31
N SER A 317 11.84 -36.79 31.43
CA SER A 317 12.48 -38.10 31.47
C SER A 317 13.22 -38.43 30.17
N ILE A 318 12.59 -38.15 29.02
CA ILE A 318 13.18 -38.36 27.69
C ILE A 318 14.36 -37.39 27.48
N GLU A 319 14.22 -36.11 27.86
CA GLU A 319 15.29 -35.11 27.75
C GLU A 319 16.50 -35.45 28.63
N LYS A 320 16.28 -35.97 29.84
CA LYS A 320 17.34 -36.39 30.75
C LYS A 320 18.13 -37.58 30.19
N GLU A 321 17.44 -38.57 29.63
CA GLU A 321 18.12 -39.73 29.03
C GLU A 321 18.91 -39.33 27.76
N LEU A 322 18.36 -38.43 26.94
CA LEU A 322 19.07 -37.84 25.79
C LEU A 322 20.36 -37.13 26.22
N GLN A 323 20.34 -36.40 27.33
CA GLN A 323 21.54 -35.74 27.89
C GLN A 323 22.56 -36.76 28.41
N ASN A 324 22.11 -37.80 29.11
CA ASN A 324 23.00 -38.84 29.64
C ASN A 324 23.72 -39.64 28.53
N LEU A 325 23.12 -39.74 27.34
CA LEU A 325 23.64 -40.52 26.22
C LEU A 325 24.48 -39.72 25.23
N GLN A 326 24.55 -38.40 25.36
CA GLN A 326 25.47 -37.56 24.59
C GLN A 326 26.91 -37.77 25.14
N PRO A 327 27.87 -38.28 24.35
CA PRO A 327 29.25 -38.39 24.80
C PRO A 327 29.84 -36.99 24.97
N ALA A 328 30.53 -36.74 26.08
CA ALA A 328 31.24 -35.47 26.35
C ALA A 328 32.31 -35.12 25.28
N ASP A 329 32.68 -36.08 24.43
CA ASP A 329 33.76 -35.97 23.44
C ASP A 329 33.31 -35.90 21.96
N SER A 330 32.00 -35.85 21.65
CA SER A 330 31.52 -35.82 20.25
C SER A 330 31.90 -34.55 19.47
N TYR A 331 32.28 -33.46 20.15
CA TYR A 331 32.64 -32.19 19.53
C TYR A 331 34.03 -32.17 18.86
N LYS A 332 34.90 -33.17 19.06
CA LYS A 332 36.26 -33.16 18.50
C LYS A 332 36.43 -33.93 17.18
N GLN A 333 35.43 -34.70 16.74
CA GLN A 333 35.60 -35.62 15.59
C GLN A 333 35.02 -35.14 14.25
N SER A 334 34.41 -33.96 14.16
CA SER A 334 33.80 -33.45 12.92
C SER A 334 34.36 -32.12 12.43
N VAL A 335 35.61 -31.78 12.75
CA VAL A 335 36.31 -30.70 12.03
C VAL A 335 37.01 -31.35 10.85
N ASN A 336 36.32 -31.39 9.72
CA ASN A 336 36.97 -31.59 8.43
C ASN A 336 38.03 -30.49 8.33
N ASN A 337 39.31 -30.87 8.28
CA ASN A 337 40.43 -29.94 8.21
C ASN A 337 40.59 -29.41 6.77
N GLU A 338 39.47 -29.04 6.13
CA GLU A 338 39.48 -28.40 4.81
C GLU A 338 39.98 -26.97 4.98
N TRP A 339 41.12 -26.69 4.34
CA TRP A 339 41.72 -25.36 4.33
C TRP A 339 40.78 -24.39 3.59
N PHE A 340 40.28 -23.38 4.31
CA PHE A 340 39.44 -22.30 3.79
C PHE A 340 40.21 -20.97 3.89
N ASP A 341 40.33 -20.27 2.77
CA ASP A 341 40.86 -18.91 2.74
C ASP A 341 39.78 -17.90 3.16
N ALA A 342 39.81 -17.49 4.42
CA ALA A 342 38.89 -16.49 4.96
C ALA A 342 39.05 -15.08 4.37
N THR A 343 40.11 -14.85 3.58
CA THR A 343 40.33 -13.58 2.88
C THR A 343 39.75 -13.56 1.46
N ALA A 344 39.32 -14.72 0.95
CA ALA A 344 38.69 -14.81 -0.36
C ALA A 344 37.41 -13.95 -0.39
N PRO A 345 37.24 -13.07 -1.39
CA PRO A 345 36.03 -12.27 -1.50
C PRO A 345 34.83 -13.18 -1.74
N GLY A 346 33.88 -13.17 -0.80
CA GLY A 346 32.62 -13.89 -0.94
C GLY A 346 31.73 -13.26 -2.03
N THR A 347 30.73 -14.02 -2.49
CA THR A 347 29.70 -13.50 -3.40
C THR A 347 28.79 -12.55 -2.64
N ARG A 348 28.94 -11.23 -2.85
CA ARG A 348 28.05 -10.22 -2.28
C ARG A 348 26.77 -10.14 -3.10
N PRO A 349 25.59 -9.93 -2.47
CA PRO A 349 24.39 -9.58 -3.21
C PRO A 349 24.60 -8.24 -3.94
N PRO A 350 23.93 -8.01 -5.09
CA PRO A 350 23.99 -6.72 -5.75
C PRO A 350 23.43 -5.64 -4.82
N GLU A 351 24.24 -4.65 -4.48
CA GLU A 351 23.82 -3.47 -3.70
C GLU A 351 23.38 -2.37 -4.66
N GLY A 352 22.16 -1.88 -4.48
CA GLY A 352 21.66 -0.70 -5.18
C GLY A 352 22.10 0.58 -4.48
N HIS A 353 22.10 1.68 -5.23
CA HIS A 353 22.44 3.02 -4.72
C HIS A 353 21.36 4.02 -5.18
N LEU A 354 21.23 5.12 -4.43
CA LEU A 354 20.29 6.19 -4.75
C LEU A 354 20.94 7.18 -5.70
N HIS A 355 20.19 7.67 -6.68
CA HIS A 355 20.65 8.77 -7.52
C HIS A 355 21.09 9.98 -6.67
N ILE A 356 22.21 10.63 -7.02
CA ILE A 356 22.75 11.79 -6.28
C ILE A 356 21.70 12.88 -6.01
N VAL A 357 20.82 13.16 -6.97
CA VAL A 357 19.70 14.10 -6.79
C VAL A 357 18.72 13.61 -5.72
N SER A 358 18.42 12.31 -5.66
CA SER A 358 17.55 11.75 -4.61
C SER A 358 18.20 11.84 -3.23
N GLN A 359 19.51 11.61 -3.13
CA GLN A 359 20.26 11.80 -1.90
C GLN A 359 20.22 13.27 -1.44
N ALA A 360 20.43 14.21 -2.36
CA ALA A 360 20.35 15.64 -2.09
C ALA A 360 18.96 16.07 -1.62
N ILE A 361 17.87 15.60 -2.27
CA ILE A 361 16.49 15.86 -1.85
C ILE A 361 16.25 15.37 -0.42
N SER A 362 16.73 14.16 -0.09
CA SER A 362 16.61 13.58 1.25
C SER A 362 17.35 14.41 2.30
N GLU A 363 18.58 14.81 2.00
CA GLU A 363 19.41 15.64 2.88
C GLU A 363 18.81 17.04 3.10
N ILE A 364 18.39 17.71 2.02
CA ILE A 364 17.70 19.02 2.08
C ILE A 364 16.44 18.92 2.96
N THR A 365 15.60 17.91 2.70
CA THR A 365 14.36 17.69 3.47
C THR A 365 14.66 17.54 4.95
N ARG A 366 15.60 16.66 5.31
CA ARG A 366 15.97 16.39 6.70
C ARG A 366 16.53 17.62 7.42
N ILE A 367 17.22 18.52 6.73
CA ILE A 367 17.73 19.76 7.32
C ILE A 367 16.58 20.71 7.66
N PHE A 368 15.68 20.94 6.72
CA PHE A 368 14.55 21.86 6.92
C PHE A 368 13.52 21.34 7.94
N GLU A 369 13.30 20.02 8.00
CA GLU A 369 12.43 19.40 9.03
C GLU A 369 12.86 19.73 10.46
N ARG A 370 14.18 19.84 10.72
CA ARG A 370 14.71 20.17 12.06
C ARG A 370 14.31 21.57 12.56
N ILE A 371 13.96 22.46 11.64
CA ILE A 371 13.49 23.82 11.94
C ILE A 371 11.99 23.99 11.66
N GLY A 372 11.26 22.89 11.57
CA GLY A 372 9.79 22.88 11.50
C GLY A 372 9.19 23.16 10.12
N PHE A 373 9.98 23.08 9.05
CA PHE A 373 9.46 23.11 7.69
C PHE A 373 8.89 21.75 7.31
N THR A 374 7.70 21.75 6.70
CA THR A 374 7.03 20.54 6.23
C THR A 374 7.20 20.42 4.72
N ARG A 375 7.64 19.25 4.25
CA ARG A 375 7.72 18.98 2.82
C ARG A 375 6.33 18.84 2.21
N VAL A 376 6.06 19.63 1.17
CA VAL A 376 4.82 19.59 0.39
C VAL A 376 5.14 19.26 -1.07
N ARG A 377 4.12 18.84 -1.82
CA ARG A 377 4.24 18.61 -3.26
C ARG A 377 2.99 19.12 -3.97
N HIS A 378 3.21 19.81 -5.08
CA HIS A 378 2.16 20.35 -5.94
C HIS A 378 2.30 19.81 -7.37
N PRO A 379 1.27 19.98 -8.22
CA PRO A 379 1.33 19.54 -9.61
C PRO A 379 2.50 20.16 -10.37
N GLU A 380 3.15 19.35 -11.20
CA GLU A 380 4.21 19.74 -12.16
C GLU A 380 3.61 20.31 -13.47
N VAL A 381 2.39 19.86 -13.79
CA VAL A 381 1.50 20.45 -14.79
C VAL A 381 0.49 21.29 -14.02
N ASP A 382 0.56 22.62 -14.15
CA ASP A 382 -0.28 23.52 -13.38
C ASP A 382 -0.90 24.62 -14.27
N TRP A 383 -1.84 25.36 -13.69
CA TRP A 383 -2.43 26.53 -14.32
C TRP A 383 -1.45 27.69 -14.32
N ASP A 384 -1.44 28.44 -15.43
CA ASP A 384 -0.69 29.69 -15.58
C ASP A 384 -0.91 30.65 -14.40
N TYR A 385 -2.13 30.69 -13.85
CA TYR A 385 -2.46 31.49 -12.67
C TYR A 385 -1.53 31.21 -11.49
N TYR A 386 -1.32 29.94 -11.12
CA TYR A 386 -0.47 29.59 -9.97
C TYR A 386 1.02 29.75 -10.27
N ALA A 387 1.43 29.54 -11.52
CA ALA A 387 2.81 29.74 -11.94
C ALA A 387 3.18 31.22 -12.14
N PHE A 388 2.22 32.12 -12.40
CA PHE A 388 2.53 33.50 -12.77
C PHE A 388 1.58 34.54 -12.16
N GLU A 389 0.30 34.54 -12.52
CA GLU A 389 -0.60 35.65 -12.15
C GLU A 389 -0.68 35.86 -10.63
N SER A 390 -0.81 34.78 -9.86
CA SER A 390 -0.86 34.83 -8.40
C SER A 390 0.49 35.20 -7.76
N LEU A 391 1.56 35.13 -8.54
CA LEU A 391 2.92 35.52 -8.17
C LEU A 391 3.27 36.91 -8.73
N ASN A 392 2.26 37.77 -8.90
CA ASN A 392 2.40 39.16 -9.32
C ASN A 392 2.93 39.32 -10.77
N MET A 393 2.71 38.32 -11.62
CA MET A 393 3.12 38.34 -13.04
C MET A 393 1.89 38.24 -13.96
N PRO A 394 1.22 39.36 -14.29
CA PRO A 394 0.05 39.35 -15.19
C PRO A 394 0.38 38.87 -16.61
N PRO A 395 -0.60 38.50 -17.46
CA PRO A 395 -0.37 37.87 -18.78
C PRO A 395 0.63 38.56 -19.72
N HIS A 396 0.75 39.89 -19.66
CA HIS A 396 1.66 40.67 -20.51
C HIS A 396 2.96 41.08 -19.80
N HIS A 397 3.28 40.47 -18.65
CA HIS A 397 4.46 40.82 -17.88
C HIS A 397 5.74 40.23 -18.52
N PRO A 398 6.81 41.03 -18.76
CA PRO A 398 8.02 40.56 -19.43
C PRO A 398 8.75 39.44 -18.67
N ALA A 399 8.69 39.43 -17.34
CA ALA A 399 9.27 38.36 -16.52
C ALA A 399 8.73 36.95 -16.83
N ARG A 400 7.58 36.82 -17.52
CA ARG A 400 7.09 35.51 -17.98
C ARG A 400 7.99 34.89 -19.04
N ASP A 401 8.61 35.72 -19.88
CA ASP A 401 9.51 35.27 -20.94
C ASP A 401 10.86 34.79 -20.40
N GLU A 402 11.31 35.34 -19.27
CA GLU A 402 12.57 34.96 -18.60
C GLU A 402 12.62 33.48 -18.18
N TRP A 403 11.46 32.86 -17.96
CA TRP A 403 11.36 31.47 -17.52
C TRP A 403 11.31 30.45 -18.67
N GLU A 404 11.22 30.90 -19.93
CA GLU A 404 11.19 30.04 -21.12
C GLU A 404 10.24 28.83 -21.00
N THR A 405 9.00 29.10 -20.58
CA THR A 405 8.03 28.10 -20.12
C THR A 405 7.44 27.25 -21.25
N PHE A 406 7.16 25.98 -20.96
CA PHE A 406 6.38 25.11 -21.84
C PHE A 406 4.88 25.32 -21.62
N PHE A 407 4.20 25.78 -22.66
CA PHE A 407 2.74 25.93 -22.67
C PHE A 407 2.09 24.68 -23.27
N ILE A 408 1.03 24.20 -22.63
CA ILE A 408 0.27 23.04 -23.08
C ILE A 408 -1.03 23.54 -23.73
N GLU A 409 -1.27 23.13 -24.97
CA GLU A 409 -2.54 23.38 -25.64
C GLU A 409 -3.66 22.63 -24.91
N SER A 410 -4.66 23.37 -24.43
CA SER A 410 -5.83 22.80 -23.77
C SER A 410 -7.09 23.16 -24.55
N LYS A 411 -7.99 22.19 -24.76
CA LYS A 411 -9.33 22.49 -25.28
C LYS A 411 -10.03 23.37 -24.26
N LYS A 412 -10.44 24.59 -24.67
CA LYS A 412 -11.12 25.59 -23.84
C LYS A 412 -12.03 24.91 -22.80
N THR A 413 -11.62 24.97 -21.55
CA THR A 413 -12.36 24.42 -20.41
C THR A 413 -13.73 25.13 -20.34
N LYS A 414 -14.81 24.37 -20.07
CA LYS A 414 -16.15 24.96 -19.82
C LYS A 414 -16.23 25.73 -18.49
N ASP A 415 -15.14 25.77 -17.72
CA ASP A 415 -15.05 26.54 -16.48
C ASP A 415 -15.06 28.04 -16.82
N LYS A 416 -16.08 28.75 -16.33
CA LYS A 416 -16.28 30.19 -16.56
C LYS A 416 -15.27 31.07 -15.81
N ARG A 417 -14.41 30.49 -14.97
CA ARG A 417 -13.38 31.20 -14.22
C ARG A 417 -12.15 31.44 -15.12
N GLN A 418 -11.98 32.69 -15.55
CA GLN A 418 -10.87 33.09 -16.45
C GLN A 418 -9.47 32.69 -15.96
N ARG A 419 -9.28 32.51 -14.64
CA ARG A 419 -8.01 32.11 -14.01
C ARG A 419 -7.53 30.68 -14.35
N PHE A 420 -8.36 29.80 -14.91
CA PHE A 420 -7.99 28.41 -15.26
C PHE A 420 -8.10 28.15 -16.76
N SER A 421 -7.48 29.03 -17.54
CA SER A 421 -7.58 29.04 -19.01
C SER A 421 -6.35 28.47 -19.72
N GLN A 422 -5.15 28.62 -19.15
CA GLN A 422 -3.89 28.16 -19.74
C GLN A 422 -3.17 27.18 -18.80
N ILE A 423 -2.66 26.09 -19.35
CA ILE A 423 -1.87 25.08 -18.64
C ILE A 423 -0.39 25.21 -19.03
N VAL A 424 0.49 25.05 -18.06
CA VAL A 424 1.95 25.11 -18.24
C VAL A 424 2.64 23.94 -17.54
N LEU A 425 3.81 23.53 -18.03
CA LEU A 425 4.77 22.83 -17.18
C LEU A 425 5.45 23.87 -16.30
N THR A 426 5.42 23.68 -14.98
CA THR A 426 5.85 24.70 -14.04
C THR A 426 7.36 24.98 -14.18
N PRO A 427 7.79 26.24 -14.41
CA PRO A 427 9.22 26.58 -14.54
C PRO A 427 9.95 26.72 -13.20
N HIS A 428 9.18 26.78 -12.11
CA HIS A 428 9.64 26.91 -10.73
C HIS A 428 8.58 26.34 -9.78
N THR A 429 8.98 25.98 -8.56
CA THR A 429 8.13 25.40 -7.53
C THR A 429 7.26 26.41 -6.76
N SER A 430 7.31 27.69 -7.16
CA SER A 430 6.55 28.78 -6.54
C SER A 430 5.03 28.63 -6.70
N ASN A 431 4.58 27.79 -7.64
CA ASN A 431 3.16 27.45 -7.79
C ASN A 431 2.54 26.87 -6.51
N GLY A 432 3.37 26.27 -5.64
CA GLY A 432 2.95 25.79 -4.33
C GLY A 432 2.66 26.89 -3.31
N GLN A 433 3.27 28.07 -3.43
CA GLN A 433 3.23 29.10 -2.38
C GLN A 433 1.80 29.60 -2.14
N VAL A 434 1.13 30.07 -3.20
CA VAL A 434 -0.26 30.56 -3.11
C VAL A 434 -1.22 29.43 -2.75
N ARG A 435 -0.98 28.21 -3.25
CA ARG A 435 -1.79 27.03 -2.92
C ARG A 435 -1.72 26.67 -1.43
N GLU A 436 -0.55 26.76 -0.81
CA GLU A 436 -0.41 26.56 0.64
C GLU A 436 -1.09 27.66 1.44
N MET A 437 -1.00 28.92 0.99
CA MET A 437 -1.70 30.04 1.61
C MET A 437 -3.23 29.88 1.56
N GLU A 438 -3.78 29.44 0.42
CA GLU A 438 -5.21 29.19 0.22
C GLU A 438 -5.79 28.10 1.17
N LYS A 439 -4.95 27.27 1.81
CA LYS A 439 -5.40 26.31 2.82
C LYS A 439 -5.83 26.97 4.14
N GLY A 440 -5.46 28.23 4.38
CA GLY A 440 -5.85 29.00 5.55
C GLY A 440 -5.23 28.55 6.89
N LYS A 441 -4.18 27.70 6.86
CA LYS A 441 -3.50 27.21 8.08
C LYS A 441 -2.22 28.01 8.33
N LEU A 442 -2.22 28.86 9.35
CA LEU A 442 -1.08 29.66 9.79
C LEU A 442 -0.53 29.16 11.15
N PRO A 443 0.78 29.28 11.42
CA PRO A 443 1.83 29.75 10.51
C PRO A 443 2.14 28.73 9.41
N ILE A 444 2.59 29.21 8.25
CA ILE A 444 3.01 28.36 7.14
C ILE A 444 4.51 28.19 7.21
N ARG A 445 5.00 26.95 7.28
CA ARG A 445 6.41 26.57 7.10
C ARG A 445 6.45 25.41 6.12
N MET A 446 6.60 25.72 4.83
CA MET A 446 6.59 24.70 3.78
C MET A 446 7.90 24.68 3.01
N ILE A 447 8.28 23.50 2.53
CA ILE A 447 9.30 23.31 1.51
C ILE A 447 8.70 22.47 0.37
N ASN A 448 8.57 23.06 -0.82
CA ASN A 448 8.08 22.38 -2.01
C ASN A 448 9.29 21.91 -2.80
N ILE A 449 9.41 20.61 -3.05
CA ILE A 449 10.49 20.02 -3.86
C ILE A 449 9.84 19.25 -5.01
N ALA A 450 10.01 19.73 -6.23
CA ALA A 450 9.42 19.12 -7.42
C ALA A 450 10.26 19.36 -8.68
N LYS A 451 9.85 18.71 -9.76
CA LYS A 451 10.43 18.92 -11.08
C LYS A 451 9.94 20.24 -11.66
N CYS A 452 10.86 20.95 -12.31
CA CYS A 452 10.63 22.18 -13.02
C CYS A 452 11.09 22.03 -14.46
N TYR A 453 10.47 22.80 -15.36
CA TYR A 453 10.66 22.65 -16.79
C TYR A 453 10.93 23.99 -17.46
N ARG A 454 12.02 24.08 -18.22
CA ARG A 454 12.39 25.28 -19.00
C ARG A 454 12.94 24.86 -20.35
N ARG A 455 12.76 25.65 -21.40
CA ARG A 455 13.26 25.34 -22.76
C ARG A 455 14.76 25.60 -22.91
N GLN A 456 15.57 25.19 -21.94
CA GLN A 456 17.02 25.41 -21.88
C GLN A 456 17.77 24.08 -21.92
N SER A 457 18.88 24.03 -22.65
CA SER A 457 19.72 22.84 -22.73
C SER A 457 21.16 23.21 -23.09
N ASP A 458 22.04 23.26 -22.08
CA ASP A 458 23.48 23.47 -22.19
C ASP A 458 24.22 22.73 -21.05
N VAL A 459 25.50 23.03 -20.82
CA VAL A 459 26.32 22.38 -19.76
C VAL A 459 25.83 22.67 -18.33
N SER A 460 25.09 23.76 -18.15
CA SER A 460 24.56 24.25 -16.87
C SER A 460 23.04 24.21 -16.76
N HIS A 461 22.33 23.99 -17.88
CA HIS A 461 20.88 23.95 -17.94
C HIS A 461 20.38 22.68 -18.62
N VAL A 462 19.32 22.09 -18.07
CA VAL A 462 18.59 20.96 -18.65
C VAL A 462 17.10 21.26 -18.73
N PRO A 463 16.36 20.66 -19.68
CA PRO A 463 14.96 21.00 -19.87
C PRO A 463 14.06 20.62 -18.70
N MET A 464 14.50 19.66 -17.88
CA MET A 464 13.86 19.24 -16.64
C MET A 464 14.91 19.13 -15.55
N PHE A 465 14.67 19.80 -14.44
CA PHE A 465 15.53 19.79 -13.24
C PHE A 465 14.66 19.81 -11.98
N HIS A 466 15.26 19.65 -10.80
CA HIS A 466 14.54 19.73 -9.55
C HIS A 466 14.82 21.06 -8.87
N GLN A 467 13.76 21.72 -8.42
CA GLN A 467 13.87 22.92 -7.60
C GLN A 467 13.29 22.63 -6.24
N PHE A 468 13.85 23.28 -5.22
CA PHE A 468 13.15 23.40 -3.96
C PHE A 468 12.93 24.86 -3.62
N GLU A 469 11.77 25.11 -3.02
CA GLU A 469 11.39 26.42 -2.52
C GLU A 469 10.80 26.33 -1.14
N GLY A 470 11.25 27.22 -0.26
CA GLY A 470 10.68 27.41 1.05
C GLY A 470 9.78 28.63 1.10
N LEU A 471 8.71 28.53 1.90
CA LEU A 471 7.86 29.66 2.28
C LEU A 471 7.63 29.63 3.78
N TYR A 472 7.90 30.75 4.43
CA TYR A 472 7.57 30.99 5.83
C TYR A 472 6.66 32.21 5.97
N VAL A 473 5.46 32.02 6.53
CA VAL A 473 4.49 33.10 6.80
C VAL A 473 4.03 33.00 8.25
N ASP A 474 4.26 34.08 9.00
CA ASP A 474 3.85 34.23 10.39
C ASP A 474 3.74 35.74 10.75
N LYS A 475 3.48 36.05 12.01
CA LYS A 475 3.51 37.42 12.53
C LYS A 475 4.96 37.84 12.77
N ASN A 476 5.29 39.08 12.40
CA ASN A 476 6.59 39.72 12.68
C ASN A 476 7.82 39.00 12.07
N VAL A 477 7.67 38.39 10.90
CA VAL A 477 8.80 37.81 10.14
C VAL A 477 9.66 38.92 9.56
N SER A 478 10.98 38.76 9.65
CA SER A 478 11.98 39.74 9.22
C SER A 478 13.02 39.13 8.26
N ILE A 479 13.82 40.00 7.63
CA ILE A 479 14.98 39.59 6.83
C ILE A 479 16.02 38.86 7.71
N GLY A 480 16.07 39.17 9.02
CA GLY A 480 16.92 38.46 9.98
C GLY A 480 16.57 36.98 10.07
N ASP A 481 15.28 36.65 10.05
CA ASP A 481 14.79 35.27 10.06
C ASP A 481 15.15 34.56 8.77
N LEU A 482 14.97 35.21 7.61
CA LEU A 482 15.39 34.70 6.31
C LEU A 482 16.88 34.36 6.35
N LYS A 483 17.73 35.31 6.76
CA LYS A 483 19.19 35.11 6.85
C LYS A 483 19.55 33.99 7.81
N GLY A 484 18.86 33.87 8.94
CA GLY A 484 19.05 32.81 9.92
C GLY A 484 18.78 31.42 9.34
N VAL A 485 17.66 31.27 8.61
CA VAL A 485 17.30 30.02 7.93
C VAL A 485 18.33 29.67 6.85
N MET A 486 18.79 30.65 6.07
CA MET A 486 19.83 30.45 5.07
C MET A 486 21.15 29.98 5.70
N ASP A 487 21.63 30.67 6.73
CA ASP A 487 22.87 30.29 7.42
C ASP A 487 22.77 28.91 8.07
N PHE A 488 21.60 28.55 8.62
CA PHE A 488 21.35 27.22 9.13
C PHE A 488 21.46 26.16 8.03
N PHE A 489 20.79 26.36 6.89
CA PHE A 489 20.84 25.43 5.78
C PHE A 489 22.28 25.25 5.27
N PHE A 490 23.00 26.33 4.99
CA PHE A 490 24.34 26.24 4.40
C PHE A 490 25.36 25.59 5.32
N LYS A 491 25.29 25.85 6.63
CA LYS A 491 26.18 25.20 7.60
C LYS A 491 25.93 23.69 7.69
N ASN A 492 24.65 23.29 7.65
CA ASN A 492 24.29 21.87 7.76
C ASN A 492 24.54 21.10 6.45
N TYR A 493 24.32 21.72 5.29
CA TYR A 493 24.44 21.05 3.99
C TYR A 493 25.89 21.04 3.47
N TYR A 494 26.61 22.15 3.60
CA TYR A 494 27.96 22.30 3.05
C TYR A 494 29.08 22.26 4.10
N GLY A 495 28.75 22.35 5.39
CA GLY A 495 29.70 22.35 6.50
C GLY A 495 29.85 23.69 7.22
N PRO A 496 30.50 23.70 8.40
CA PRO A 496 30.45 24.82 9.35
C PRO A 496 31.14 26.11 8.88
N GLU A 497 32.09 26.03 7.93
CA GLU A 497 32.85 27.18 7.42
C GLU A 497 32.14 27.96 6.31
N ARG A 498 30.94 27.51 5.93
CA ARG A 498 30.20 28.00 4.78
C ARG A 498 29.33 29.18 5.20
N LYS A 499 29.43 30.27 4.46
CA LYS A 499 28.77 31.55 4.76
C LYS A 499 27.89 31.98 3.60
N SER A 500 26.73 32.53 3.92
CA SER A 500 25.86 33.18 2.94
C SER A 500 25.96 34.71 2.99
N ARG A 501 25.71 35.35 1.85
CA ARG A 501 25.42 36.77 1.75
C ARG A 501 24.16 36.98 0.91
N LEU A 502 23.40 38.02 1.25
CA LEU A 502 22.25 38.48 0.50
C LEU A 502 22.68 39.71 -0.31
N ARG A 503 22.51 39.67 -1.63
CA ARG A 503 22.78 40.78 -2.53
C ARG A 503 21.46 41.31 -3.07
N PRO A 504 21.16 42.62 -3.00
CA PRO A 504 19.91 43.16 -3.53
C PRO A 504 19.69 42.74 -4.98
N PHE A 505 18.47 42.30 -5.26
CA PHE A 505 18.02 41.93 -6.60
C PHE A 505 16.52 42.26 -6.73
N HIS A 506 15.90 41.93 -7.86
CA HIS A 506 14.48 42.15 -8.08
C HIS A 506 13.79 40.89 -8.58
N PHE A 507 12.81 40.40 -7.82
CA PHE A 507 11.85 39.36 -8.23
C PHE A 507 10.44 39.91 -8.10
N GLN A 508 9.53 39.50 -8.98
CA GLN A 508 8.16 40.06 -9.02
C GLN A 508 7.31 39.71 -7.80
N PHE A 509 7.59 38.56 -7.17
CA PHE A 509 6.82 38.01 -6.05
C PHE A 509 7.44 38.29 -4.67
N THR A 510 8.55 39.02 -4.59
CA THR A 510 9.18 39.41 -3.31
C THR A 510 9.61 40.89 -3.29
N GLU A 511 9.45 41.55 -2.15
CA GLU A 511 9.94 42.91 -1.91
C GLU A 511 10.20 43.14 -0.41
N PRO A 512 11.45 43.39 0.03
CA PRO A 512 12.68 43.42 -0.77
C PRO A 512 13.12 42.02 -1.24
N SER A 513 13.85 42.01 -2.36
CA SER A 513 14.36 40.83 -3.06
C SER A 513 15.89 40.73 -2.98
N PHE A 514 16.41 39.50 -2.95
CA PHE A 514 17.84 39.20 -2.81
C PHE A 514 18.26 37.99 -3.65
N GLU A 515 19.43 38.08 -4.27
CA GLU A 515 20.20 36.90 -4.66
C GLU A 515 21.02 36.39 -3.48
N VAL A 516 21.08 35.07 -3.34
CA VAL A 516 21.79 34.38 -2.27
C VAL A 516 23.07 33.80 -2.85
N ASP A 517 24.21 34.33 -2.39
CA ASP A 517 25.52 33.78 -2.72
C ASP A 517 26.08 33.01 -1.51
N ILE A 518 26.79 31.93 -1.80
CA ILE A 518 27.60 31.18 -0.82
C ILE A 518 29.08 31.40 -1.11
N ASN A 519 29.92 31.50 -0.08
CA ASN A 519 31.36 31.60 -0.29
C ASN A 519 31.87 30.34 -1.05
N CYS A 520 33.02 30.39 -1.70
CA CYS A 520 33.56 29.26 -2.47
C CYS A 520 34.06 28.14 -1.55
N GLY A 521 33.78 26.87 -1.87
CA GLY A 521 34.19 25.71 -1.06
C GLY A 521 35.70 25.47 -1.03
N VAL A 522 36.42 26.02 -2.01
CA VAL A 522 37.87 25.83 -2.15
C VAL A 522 38.66 26.94 -1.45
N CYS A 523 38.26 28.21 -1.62
CA CYS A 523 39.00 29.36 -1.10
C CYS A 523 38.30 30.08 0.06
N LEU A 524 37.10 29.64 0.43
CA LEU A 524 36.30 30.16 1.54
C LEU A 524 36.04 31.68 1.50
N GLY A 525 36.02 32.27 0.29
CA GLY A 525 35.77 33.69 0.10
C GLY A 525 36.98 34.52 -0.33
N LYS A 526 38.17 33.91 -0.45
CA LYS A 526 39.42 34.62 -0.82
C LYS A 526 39.57 34.91 -2.32
N GLY A 527 38.71 34.34 -3.17
CA GLY A 527 38.90 34.30 -4.63
C GLY A 527 39.81 33.15 -5.06
N CYS A 528 39.48 32.50 -6.18
CA CYS A 528 40.31 31.46 -6.81
C CYS A 528 39.91 31.31 -8.29
N LYS A 529 40.66 30.52 -9.06
CA LYS A 529 40.40 30.29 -10.49
C LYS A 529 38.96 29.83 -10.79
N LEU A 530 38.32 29.09 -9.88
CA LEU A 530 36.96 28.58 -10.04
C LEU A 530 35.89 29.68 -9.84
N CYS A 531 35.96 30.39 -8.71
CA CYS A 531 34.91 31.34 -8.31
C CYS A 531 35.19 32.80 -8.69
N LYS A 532 36.42 33.10 -9.12
CA LYS A 532 36.99 34.44 -9.34
C LYS A 532 36.99 35.31 -8.08
N GLU A 533 35.82 35.69 -7.59
CA GLU A 533 35.58 36.66 -6.52
C GLU A 533 35.34 36.02 -5.14
N GLY A 534 35.43 34.70 -5.02
CA GLY A 534 35.26 34.01 -3.73
C GLY A 534 33.82 33.62 -3.40
N TRP A 535 32.85 33.94 -4.25
CA TRP A 535 31.43 33.71 -4.02
C TRP A 535 30.77 33.06 -5.23
N LEU A 536 29.76 32.23 -4.96
CA LEU A 536 29.01 31.49 -5.95
C LEU A 536 27.53 31.73 -5.70
N GLU A 537 26.84 32.24 -6.71
CA GLU A 537 25.39 32.42 -6.70
C GLU A 537 24.70 31.05 -6.58
N LEU A 538 23.65 30.98 -5.78
CA LEU A 538 22.87 29.75 -5.62
C LEU A 538 21.42 29.91 -6.10
N GLY A 539 20.79 31.03 -5.79
CA GLY A 539 19.45 31.38 -6.26
C GLY A 539 18.85 32.58 -5.54
N GLY A 540 17.53 32.67 -5.53
CA GLY A 540 16.79 33.84 -5.07
C GLY A 540 16.12 33.67 -3.71
N ALA A 541 15.95 34.77 -3.00
CA ALA A 541 15.14 34.86 -1.78
C ALA A 541 14.58 36.27 -1.59
N GLY A 542 13.58 36.43 -0.73
CA GLY A 542 13.04 37.75 -0.41
C GLY A 542 11.85 37.70 0.50
N MET A 543 11.41 38.87 0.96
CA MET A 543 10.16 39.01 1.71
C MET A 543 8.99 38.92 0.74
N VAL A 544 7.97 38.10 1.02
CA VAL A 544 6.85 37.87 0.09
C VAL A 544 6.10 39.16 -0.18
N HIS A 545 5.90 39.49 -1.46
CA HIS A 545 5.24 40.73 -1.86
C HIS A 545 3.78 40.75 -1.37
N PRO A 546 3.25 41.88 -0.87
CA PRO A 546 1.87 41.98 -0.37
C PRO A 546 0.80 41.47 -1.34
N ASN A 547 0.93 41.73 -2.64
CA ASN A 547 0.01 41.21 -3.66
C ASN A 547 -0.08 39.68 -3.68
N VAL A 548 1.04 38.98 -3.43
CA VAL A 548 1.12 37.52 -3.42
C VAL A 548 0.47 36.97 -2.15
N LEU A 549 0.70 37.62 -1.00
CA LEU A 549 0.01 37.31 0.25
C LEU A 549 -1.51 37.50 0.11
N HIS A 550 -1.96 38.59 -0.52
CA HIS A 550 -3.37 38.83 -0.81
C HIS A 550 -3.96 37.79 -1.78
N ALA A 551 -3.22 37.40 -2.83
CA ALA A 551 -3.64 36.33 -3.74
C ALA A 551 -3.82 34.99 -3.01
N GLY A 552 -3.01 34.74 -1.97
CA GLY A 552 -3.12 33.60 -1.07
C GLY A 552 -4.17 33.75 0.05
N GLY A 553 -4.90 34.86 0.13
CA GLY A 553 -5.91 35.10 1.17
C GLY A 553 -5.34 35.47 2.55
N ILE A 554 -4.10 35.95 2.62
CA ILE A 554 -3.43 36.33 3.86
C ILE A 554 -3.59 37.84 4.13
N ASP A 555 -3.93 38.20 5.38
CA ASP A 555 -4.01 39.60 5.82
C ASP A 555 -2.61 40.17 6.10
N THR A 556 -2.14 41.02 5.18
CA THR A 556 -0.82 41.66 5.21
C THR A 556 -0.65 42.69 6.34
N LYS A 557 -1.72 43.11 7.00
CA LYS A 557 -1.64 43.97 8.19
C LYS A 557 -1.18 43.20 9.43
N ILE A 558 -1.39 41.88 9.44
CA ILE A 558 -1.11 41.02 10.59
C ILE A 558 0.07 40.10 10.29
N TYR A 559 0.14 39.58 9.07
CA TYR A 559 1.10 38.56 8.68
C TYR A 559 2.04 39.08 7.58
N ASN A 560 3.27 38.62 7.64
CA ASN A 560 4.24 38.76 6.57
C ASN A 560 5.05 37.47 6.45
N GLY A 561 6.00 37.41 5.53
CA GLY A 561 6.75 36.19 5.31
C GLY A 561 7.92 36.37 4.37
N PHE A 562 8.73 35.33 4.25
CA PHE A 562 9.78 35.24 3.23
C PHE A 562 9.65 33.95 2.43
N ALA A 563 10.19 34.00 1.22
CA ALA A 563 10.37 32.83 0.36
C ALA A 563 11.83 32.76 -0.12
N PHE A 564 12.25 31.57 -0.49
CA PHE A 564 13.56 31.31 -1.10
C PHE A 564 13.47 30.11 -2.03
N GLY A 565 14.36 30.04 -3.03
CA GLY A 565 14.35 28.95 -3.99
C GLY A 565 15.64 28.81 -4.79
N TRP A 566 16.04 27.56 -5.02
CA TRP A 566 17.16 27.23 -5.90
C TRP A 566 17.14 25.75 -6.33
N GLY A 567 17.93 25.44 -7.36
CA GLY A 567 18.00 24.10 -7.96
C GLY A 567 18.71 23.08 -7.07
N VAL A 568 18.14 21.87 -6.97
CA VAL A 568 18.70 20.75 -6.20
C VAL A 568 20.01 20.28 -6.83
N GLU A 569 20.06 20.17 -8.16
CA GLU A 569 21.24 19.74 -8.90
C GLU A 569 22.42 20.67 -8.62
N ARG A 570 22.19 21.99 -8.76
CA ARG A 570 23.22 23.00 -8.48
C ARG A 570 23.72 22.89 -7.04
N VAL A 571 22.80 22.70 -6.09
CA VAL A 571 23.16 22.51 -4.68
C VAL A 571 24.05 21.29 -4.47
N ALA A 572 23.70 20.16 -5.08
CA ALA A 572 24.44 18.91 -4.99
C ALA A 572 25.82 19.01 -5.67
N MET A 573 25.87 19.56 -6.89
CA MET A 573 27.11 19.72 -7.66
C MET A 573 28.11 20.65 -6.97
N MET A 574 27.64 21.65 -6.22
CA MET A 574 28.48 22.56 -5.45
C MET A 574 29.02 21.97 -4.14
N LYS A 575 28.65 20.74 -3.78
CA LYS A 575 29.17 20.07 -2.58
C LYS A 575 30.65 19.73 -2.79
N SER A 576 31.44 19.91 -1.73
CA SER A 576 32.88 19.64 -1.80
C SER A 576 33.12 18.17 -2.14
N GLY A 577 33.97 17.91 -3.15
CA GLY A 577 34.30 16.57 -3.60
C GLY A 577 33.47 16.05 -4.79
N THR A 578 32.30 16.64 -5.07
CA THR A 578 31.39 16.15 -6.12
C THR A 578 31.94 16.32 -7.55
N LYS A 579 32.80 17.30 -7.82
CA LYS A 579 33.55 17.49 -9.09
C LYS A 579 32.70 17.27 -10.37
N LEU A 580 31.48 17.81 -10.41
CA LEU A 580 30.63 17.80 -11.61
C LEU A 580 30.60 19.18 -12.25
N ASP A 581 31.02 19.26 -13.51
CA ASP A 581 31.04 20.46 -14.33
C ASP A 581 29.95 20.48 -15.42
N ASP A 582 29.24 19.37 -15.61
CA ASP A 582 28.14 19.24 -16.57
C ASP A 582 26.90 18.62 -15.90
N ILE A 583 25.82 19.40 -15.83
CA ILE A 583 24.56 18.96 -15.21
C ILE A 583 23.89 17.82 -15.99
N ARG A 584 24.17 17.68 -17.30
CA ARG A 584 23.54 16.68 -18.17
C ARG A 584 23.95 15.25 -17.79
N LEU A 585 25.11 15.09 -17.15
CA LEU A 585 25.57 13.80 -16.63
C LEU A 585 24.57 13.20 -15.62
N LEU A 586 23.88 14.05 -14.86
CA LEU A 586 22.83 13.65 -13.91
C LEU A 586 21.60 13.02 -14.59
N TYR A 587 21.44 13.20 -15.90
CA TYR A 587 20.27 12.74 -16.65
C TYR A 587 20.63 11.71 -17.72
N GLY A 588 21.93 11.43 -17.93
CA GLY A 588 22.42 10.42 -18.86
C GLY A 588 22.15 8.98 -18.40
N ASN A 589 21.93 8.75 -17.09
CA ASN A 589 21.74 7.43 -16.47
C ASN A 589 22.88 6.44 -16.80
N ASP A 590 24.12 6.92 -16.90
CA ASP A 590 25.29 6.06 -17.07
C ASP A 590 25.55 5.29 -15.76
N VAL A 591 25.56 3.95 -15.83
CA VAL A 591 25.74 3.09 -14.66
C VAL A 591 27.08 3.35 -13.96
N LEU A 592 28.17 3.58 -14.71
CA LEU A 592 29.49 3.86 -14.13
C LEU A 592 29.53 5.22 -13.44
N PHE A 593 28.69 6.16 -13.87
CA PHE A 593 28.51 7.43 -13.17
C PHE A 593 27.72 7.24 -11.88
N LEU A 594 26.61 6.51 -11.95
CA LEU A 594 25.71 6.30 -10.82
C LEU A 594 26.41 5.55 -9.68
N GLU A 595 27.22 4.52 -9.99
CA GLU A 595 27.95 3.69 -9.01
C GLU A 595 29.00 4.46 -8.18
N GLN A 596 29.29 5.73 -8.51
CA GLN A 596 30.21 6.58 -7.75
C GLN A 596 29.57 7.22 -6.51
N PHE A 597 28.24 7.17 -6.39
CA PHE A 597 27.45 7.80 -5.33
C PHE A 597 26.59 6.77 -4.59
#